data_AF-A0A5B6VGN8-F1
#
_entry.id   AF-A0A5B6VGN8-F1
#
_cell.length_a   1.000
_cell.length_b   1.000
_cell.length_c   1.000
_cell.angle_alpha   90.00
_cell.angle_beta   90.00
_cell.angle_gamma   90.00
#
_symmetry.space_group_name_H-M   'P 1'
#
loop_
_entity.id
_entity.type
_entity.pdbx_description
1 polymer ?
#
loop_
_entity_poly.entity_id
_entity_poly.type
_entity_poly.pdbx_seq_one_letter_code
_entity_poly.pdbx_strand_id
1 'polypeptide(L)'
;MASTGGLVPITRAFLASYYEKYPFDPLPDDVSRLSSQIRSFMQDLIQGFPPTQGESLLIQEADSQPPHKMDENMWKNREHIEEILFLLERPHWPSALQQSSTAEVAEFATSLGQLKDKFQATLRILESFQSRNSERVFNTVMTYMPQDFRGTLIRQLKERSERNKQAENK
;
A
#
# COMPACT_ATOMS: atom_id res chain seq x y z
N MET A 1 -30.40 -16.81 -36.18
CA MET A 1 -30.01 -16.38 -34.82
C MET A 1 -28.81 -17.23 -34.41
N ALA A 2 -27.74 -16.63 -33.90
CA ALA A 2 -26.58 -17.40 -33.44
C ALA A 2 -27.00 -18.28 -32.26
N SER A 3 -26.77 -19.60 -32.35
CA SER A 3 -27.10 -20.55 -31.30
C SER A 3 -26.26 -20.23 -30.06
N THR A 4 -26.91 -19.88 -28.97
CA THR A 4 -26.28 -19.72 -27.65
C THR A 4 -26.04 -21.05 -26.95
N GLY A 5 -26.32 -22.18 -27.62
CA GLY A 5 -26.10 -23.53 -27.09
C GLY A 5 -24.63 -23.76 -26.76
N GLY A 6 -24.33 -23.91 -25.47
CA GLY A 6 -22.97 -24.13 -24.97
C GLY A 6 -22.29 -22.90 -24.35
N LEU A 7 -22.90 -21.71 -24.42
CA LEU A 7 -22.39 -20.53 -23.72
C LEU A 7 -22.76 -20.60 -22.24
N VAL A 8 -21.75 -20.79 -21.39
CA VAL A 8 -21.93 -20.70 -19.93
C VAL A 8 -21.83 -19.24 -19.52
N PRO A 9 -22.78 -18.69 -18.75
CA PRO A 9 -22.68 -17.32 -18.26
C PRO A 9 -21.42 -17.16 -17.40
N ILE A 10 -20.67 -16.09 -17.62
CA ILE A 10 -19.55 -15.72 -16.77
C ILE A 10 -20.11 -15.24 -15.43
N THR A 11 -20.20 -16.15 -14.47
CA THR A 11 -20.64 -15.84 -13.10
C THR A 11 -19.45 -15.52 -12.20
N ARG A 12 -19.71 -14.82 -11.08
CA ARG A 12 -18.68 -14.57 -10.06
C ARG A 12 -18.07 -15.87 -9.53
N ALA A 13 -18.88 -16.92 -9.37
CA ALA A 13 -18.42 -18.23 -8.93
C ALA A 13 -17.49 -18.91 -9.97
N PHE A 14 -17.87 -18.83 -11.25
CA PHE A 14 -17.03 -19.34 -12.34
C PHE A 14 -15.67 -18.63 -12.37
N LEU A 15 -15.65 -17.30 -12.27
CA LEU A 15 -14.40 -16.54 -12.20
C LEU A 15 -13.60 -16.87 -10.92
N ALA A 16 -14.27 -17.06 -9.78
CA ALA A 16 -13.61 -17.43 -8.53
C ALA A 16 -12.91 -18.78 -8.60
N SER A 17 -13.49 -19.78 -9.29
CA SER A 17 -12.89 -21.12 -9.44
C SER A 17 -11.53 -21.11 -10.18
N TYR A 18 -11.23 -20.06 -10.94
CA TYR A 18 -9.90 -19.89 -11.53
C TYR A 18 -8.83 -19.73 -10.43
N TYR A 19 -9.15 -19.00 -9.36
CA TYR A 19 -8.23 -18.71 -8.26
C TYR A 19 -8.06 -19.88 -7.30
N GLU A 20 -8.96 -20.87 -7.29
CA GLU A 20 -8.81 -22.11 -6.51
C GLU A 20 -7.53 -22.88 -6.85
N LYS A 21 -7.04 -22.73 -8.09
CA LYS A 21 -5.77 -23.34 -8.56
C LYS A 21 -4.52 -22.60 -8.07
N TYR A 22 -4.69 -21.42 -7.50
CA TYR A 22 -3.62 -20.54 -7.04
C TYR A 22 -3.85 -20.19 -5.55
N PRO A 23 -3.77 -21.18 -4.65
CA PRO A 23 -3.93 -20.91 -3.23
C PRO A 23 -2.84 -19.96 -2.75
N PHE A 24 -3.22 -19.01 -1.91
CA PHE A 24 -2.27 -18.18 -1.17
C PHE A 24 -2.08 -18.78 0.22
N ASP A 25 -0.84 -18.82 0.67
CA ASP A 25 -0.55 -19.19 2.04
C ASP A 25 -1.21 -18.20 3.00
N PRO A 26 -1.80 -18.67 4.11
CA PRO A 26 -2.34 -17.78 5.11
C PRO A 26 -1.24 -16.90 5.68
N LEU A 27 -1.62 -15.70 6.14
CA LEU A 27 -0.69 -14.83 6.85
C LEU A 27 -0.13 -15.56 8.08
N PRO A 28 1.16 -15.36 8.41
CA PRO A 28 1.73 -15.92 9.62
C PRO A 28 0.95 -15.48 10.87
N ASP A 29 0.76 -16.38 11.84
CA ASP A 29 0.07 -16.09 13.11
C ASP A 29 0.69 -14.90 13.87
N ASP A 30 2.00 -14.71 13.69
CA ASP A 30 2.74 -13.60 14.25
C ASP A 30 2.22 -12.23 13.81
N VAL A 31 1.60 -12.11 12.63
CA VAL A 31 1.07 -10.83 12.14
C VAL A 31 -0.01 -10.33 13.10
N SER A 32 -0.99 -11.16 13.45
CA SER A 32 -2.07 -10.79 14.37
C SER A 32 -1.53 -10.41 15.75
N ARG A 33 -0.54 -11.17 16.24
CA ARG A 33 0.12 -10.91 17.53
C ARG A 33 0.87 -9.57 17.51
N LEU A 34 1.70 -9.34 16.49
CA LEU A 34 2.49 -8.12 16.34
C LEU A 34 1.59 -6.89 16.14
N SER A 35 0.55 -6.99 15.32
CA SER A 35 -0.44 -5.92 15.15
C SER A 35 -1.11 -5.55 16.48
N SER A 36 -1.46 -6.55 17.30
CA SER A 36 -2.05 -6.30 18.62
C SER A 36 -1.07 -5.62 19.57
N GLN A 37 0.21 -6.03 19.55
CA GLN A 37 1.27 -5.40 20.35
C GLN A 37 1.50 -3.94 19.95
N ILE A 38 1.58 -3.65 18.66
CA ILE A 38 1.73 -2.28 18.14
C ILE A 38 0.55 -1.41 18.57
N ARG A 39 -0.67 -1.92 18.47
CA ARG A 39 -1.88 -1.20 18.93
C ARG A 39 -1.87 -0.93 20.43
N SER A 40 -1.38 -1.86 21.23
CA SER A 40 -1.21 -1.65 22.68
C SER A 40 -0.24 -0.51 22.97
N PHE A 41 0.95 -0.53 22.35
CA PHE A 41 1.95 0.54 22.54
C PHE A 41 1.43 1.90 22.10
N MET A 42 0.70 1.94 20.98
CA MET A 42 0.06 3.14 20.49
C MET A 42 -0.95 3.71 21.51
N GLN A 43 -1.77 2.84 22.12
CA GLN A 43 -2.75 3.27 23.12
C GLN A 43 -2.07 3.86 24.36
N ASP A 44 -0.98 3.24 24.83
CA ASP A 44 -0.20 3.74 25.96
C ASP A 44 0.43 5.11 25.65
N LEU A 45 0.96 5.27 24.43
CA LEU A 45 1.50 6.55 23.95
C LEU A 45 0.44 7.65 23.89
N ILE A 46 -0.75 7.35 23.34
CA ILE A 46 -1.86 8.32 23.23
C ILE A 46 -2.33 8.79 24.62
N GLN A 47 -2.31 7.91 25.62
CA GLN A 47 -2.68 8.29 26.99
C GLN A 47 -1.69 9.28 27.61
N GLY A 48 -0.38 9.10 27.35
CA GLY A 48 0.65 10.01 27.83
C GLY A 48 0.80 11.29 27.01
N PHE A 49 0.53 11.19 25.70
CA PHE A 49 0.72 12.24 24.71
C PHE A 49 -0.50 12.31 23.78
N PRO A 50 -1.53 13.11 24.14
CA PRO A 50 -2.70 13.26 23.29
C PRO A 50 -2.33 13.77 21.90
N PRO A 51 -2.85 13.17 20.82
CA PRO A 51 -2.49 13.54 19.46
C PRO A 51 -2.97 14.95 19.11
N THR A 52 -2.20 15.64 18.29
CA THR A 52 -2.63 16.86 17.60
C THR A 52 -3.78 16.55 16.62
N GLN A 53 -4.41 17.59 16.08
CA GLN A 53 -5.47 17.41 15.09
C GLN A 53 -5.00 16.65 13.85
N GLY A 54 -3.78 16.92 13.37
CA GLY A 54 -3.20 16.23 12.22
C GLY A 54 -2.93 14.75 12.51
N GLU A 55 -2.31 14.46 13.66
CA GLU A 55 -2.05 13.08 14.10
C GLU A 55 -3.35 12.30 14.33
N SER A 56 -4.40 12.94 14.84
CA SER A 56 -5.71 12.32 15.02
C SER A 56 -6.33 11.85 13.70
N LEU A 57 -6.14 12.61 12.62
CA LEU A 57 -6.59 12.22 11.27
C LEU A 57 -5.81 11.01 10.76
N LEU A 58 -4.49 10.97 10.97
CA LEU A 58 -3.66 9.82 10.59
C LEU A 58 -4.05 8.55 11.34
N ILE A 59 -4.35 8.68 12.64
CA ILE A 59 -4.83 7.58 13.49
C ILE A 59 -6.16 7.04 12.95
N GLN A 60 -7.10 7.94 12.67
CA GLN A 60 -8.41 7.56 12.11
C GLN A 60 -8.27 6.87 10.74
N GLU A 61 -7.37 7.36 9.89
CA GLU A 61 -7.09 6.76 8.58
C GLU A 61 -6.49 5.36 8.73
N ALA A 62 -5.53 5.18 9.65
CA ALA A 62 -4.91 3.88 9.92
C ALA A 62 -5.90 2.82 10.44
N ASP A 63 -6.98 3.26 11.11
CA ASP A 63 -8.06 2.40 11.60
C ASP A 63 -9.21 2.21 10.60
N SER A 64 -9.15 2.86 9.44
CA SER A 64 -10.18 2.76 8.41
C SER A 64 -10.18 1.38 7.72
N GLN A 65 -11.35 0.96 7.25
CA GLN A 65 -11.49 -0.30 6.53
C GLN A 65 -10.67 -0.26 5.23
N PRO A 66 -9.84 -1.29 4.95
CA PRO A 66 -9.06 -1.33 3.72
C PRO A 66 -9.97 -1.27 2.48
N PRO A 67 -9.56 -0.57 1.41
CA PRO A 67 -10.33 -0.52 0.17
C PRO A 67 -10.54 -1.93 -0.41
N HIS A 68 -11.75 -2.21 -0.91
CA HIS A 68 -12.08 -3.50 -1.49
C HIS A 68 -11.50 -3.69 -2.90
N LYS A 69 -11.33 -2.61 -3.66
CA LYS A 69 -10.73 -2.66 -4.99
C LYS A 69 -9.22 -2.80 -4.87
N MET A 70 -8.67 -3.80 -5.56
CA MET A 70 -7.24 -4.12 -5.52
C MET A 70 -6.35 -2.91 -5.87
N ASP A 71 -6.69 -2.15 -6.92
CA ASP A 71 -5.89 -0.99 -7.33
C ASP A 71 -5.90 0.12 -6.27
N GLU A 72 -7.06 0.41 -5.69
CA GLU A 72 -7.21 1.40 -4.61
C GLU A 72 -6.46 0.93 -3.35
N ASN A 73 -6.55 -0.35 -3.01
CA ASN A 73 -5.85 -0.95 -1.87
C ASN A 73 -4.32 -0.87 -2.05
N MET A 74 -3.81 -1.26 -3.22
CA MET A 74 -2.39 -1.20 -3.53
C MET A 74 -1.87 0.24 -3.52
N TRP A 75 -2.68 1.19 -3.99
CA TRP A 75 -2.33 2.59 -3.92
C TRP A 75 -2.30 3.10 -2.47
N LYS A 76 -3.27 2.70 -1.64
CA LYS A 76 -3.31 3.07 -0.22
C LYS A 76 -2.14 2.49 0.57
N ASN A 77 -1.76 1.24 0.30
CA ASN A 77 -0.58 0.62 0.89
C ASN A 77 0.70 1.38 0.54
N ARG A 78 0.80 1.88 -0.71
CA ARG A 78 1.92 2.71 -1.14
C ARG A 78 1.96 4.03 -0.37
N GLU A 79 0.84 4.74 -0.30
CA GLU A 79 0.71 6.00 0.44
C GLU A 79 1.13 5.83 1.91
N HIS A 80 0.66 4.77 2.58
CA HIS A 80 1.05 4.48 3.96
C HIS A 80 2.57 4.24 4.11
N ILE A 81 3.20 3.51 3.17
CA ILE A 81 4.64 3.27 3.22
C ILE A 81 5.41 4.59 2.99
N GLU A 82 4.98 5.43 2.06
CA GLU A 82 5.58 6.73 1.79
C GLU A 82 5.48 7.66 3.02
N GLU A 83 4.32 7.70 3.68
CA GLU A 83 4.11 8.45 4.93
C GLU A 83 5.02 7.93 6.06
N ILE A 84 5.11 6.61 6.24
CA ILE A 84 6.02 6.01 7.23
C ILE A 84 7.47 6.42 6.93
N LEU A 85 7.89 6.38 5.67
CA LEU A 85 9.24 6.77 5.28
C LEU A 85 9.51 8.24 5.55
N PHE A 86 8.54 9.11 5.29
CA PHE A 86 8.58 10.54 5.59
C PHE A 86 8.79 10.77 7.10
N LEU A 87 7.99 10.11 7.94
CA LEU A 87 8.09 10.21 9.41
C LEU A 87 9.41 9.64 9.96
N LEU A 88 9.98 8.62 9.29
CA LEU A 88 11.26 8.04 9.67
C LEU A 88 12.47 8.93 9.30
N GLU A 89 12.29 10.02 8.57
CA GLU A 89 13.38 10.95 8.30
C GLU A 89 13.67 11.83 9.51
N ARG A 90 14.95 11.96 9.88
CA ARG A 90 15.40 12.75 11.04
C ARG A 90 14.77 14.14 11.18
N PRO A 91 14.60 14.94 10.11
CA PRO A 91 13.98 16.27 10.22
C PRO A 91 12.54 16.24 10.76
N HIS A 92 11.83 15.12 10.58
CA HIS A 92 10.43 14.95 10.99
C HIS A 92 10.31 14.24 12.35
N TRP A 93 11.42 13.85 12.97
CA TRP A 93 11.38 13.26 14.30
C TRP A 93 10.93 14.30 15.34
N PRO A 94 10.35 13.88 16.48
CA PRO A 94 10.15 14.76 17.62
C PRO A 94 11.44 15.48 18.00
N SER A 95 11.38 16.78 18.32
CA SER A 95 12.58 17.61 18.57
C SER A 95 13.48 17.05 19.68
N ALA A 96 12.91 16.36 20.66
CA ALA A 96 13.65 15.67 21.73
C ALA A 96 14.57 14.55 21.21
N LEU A 97 14.21 13.90 20.10
CA LEU A 97 14.96 12.80 19.49
C LEU A 97 15.92 13.27 18.38
N GLN A 98 15.80 14.53 17.93
CA GLN A 98 16.69 15.09 16.93
C GLN A 98 18.08 15.42 17.49
N GLN A 99 18.18 15.71 18.79
CA GLN A 99 19.44 16.04 19.47
C GLN A 99 20.10 14.74 19.98
N SER A 100 21.18 14.33 19.30
CA SER A 100 21.94 13.11 19.62
C SER A 100 22.82 13.33 20.86
N SER A 101 22.21 13.32 22.04
CA SER A 101 22.91 13.61 23.31
C SER A 101 23.14 12.36 24.18
N THR A 102 22.40 11.27 23.96
CA THR A 102 22.45 10.07 24.80
C THR A 102 22.66 8.78 23.99
N ALA A 103 23.22 7.76 24.62
CA ALA A 103 23.42 6.43 24.00
C ALA A 103 22.10 5.78 23.58
N GLU A 104 21.04 5.95 24.38
CA GLU A 104 19.69 5.44 24.09
C GLU A 104 19.11 6.05 22.79
N VAL A 105 19.30 7.36 22.57
CA VAL A 105 18.87 8.03 21.33
C VAL A 105 19.64 7.50 20.11
N ALA A 106 20.90 7.10 20.28
CA ALA A 106 21.69 6.51 19.21
C ALA A 106 21.19 5.10 18.84
N GLU A 107 20.91 4.23 19.81
CA GLU A 107 20.34 2.90 19.58
C GLU A 107 18.95 2.96 18.93
N PHE A 108 18.12 3.90 19.39
CA PHE A 108 16.82 4.17 18.79
C PHE A 108 16.96 4.62 17.34
N ALA A 109 17.91 5.54 17.06
CA ALA A 109 18.17 6.00 15.71
C ALA A 109 18.64 4.87 14.77
N THR A 110 19.47 3.94 15.27
CA THR A 110 19.87 2.75 14.50
C THR A 110 18.66 1.87 14.18
N SER A 111 17.77 1.65 15.14
CA SER A 111 16.55 0.85 14.95
C SER A 111 15.60 1.47 13.92
N LEU A 112 15.39 2.80 13.99
CA LEU A 112 14.59 3.52 12.99
C LEU A 112 15.24 3.50 11.60
N GLY A 113 16.57 3.56 11.52
CA GLY A 113 17.30 3.41 10.25
C GLY A 113 17.06 2.04 9.61
N GLN A 114 17.16 0.97 10.38
CA GLN A 114 16.87 -0.39 9.90
C GLN A 114 15.40 -0.55 9.47
N LEU A 115 14.47 0.09 10.18
CA LEU A 115 13.06 0.10 9.82
C LEU A 115 12.84 0.85 8.50
N LYS A 116 13.48 2.01 8.32
CA LYS A 116 13.45 2.79 7.08
C LYS A 116 13.93 1.95 5.91
N ASP A 117 15.05 1.25 6.05
CA ASP A 117 15.60 0.39 4.98
C ASP A 117 14.61 -0.72 4.58
N LYS A 118 13.93 -1.34 5.55
CA LYS A 118 12.90 -2.35 5.28
C LYS A 118 11.70 -1.76 4.51
N PHE A 119 11.22 -0.59 4.91
CA PHE A 119 10.12 0.07 4.21
C PHE A 119 10.51 0.54 2.81
N GLN A 120 11.74 1.04 2.62
CA GLN A 120 12.25 1.41 1.30
C GLN A 120 12.36 0.19 0.37
N ALA A 121 12.86 -0.94 0.87
CA ALA A 121 12.88 -2.18 0.10
C ALA A 121 11.46 -2.63 -0.28
N THR A 122 10.52 -2.57 0.68
CA THR A 122 9.11 -2.92 0.46
C THR A 122 8.45 -2.01 -0.58
N LEU A 123 8.69 -0.70 -0.51
CA LEU A 123 8.17 0.27 -1.48
C LEU A 123 8.63 -0.06 -2.91
N ARG A 124 9.92 -0.35 -3.10
CA ARG A 124 10.46 -0.72 -4.41
C ARG A 124 9.82 -1.99 -4.97
N ILE A 125 9.57 -2.98 -4.11
CA ILE A 125 8.88 -4.22 -4.51
C ILE A 125 7.44 -3.90 -4.95
N LEU A 126 6.73 -3.08 -4.17
CA LEU A 126 5.35 -2.68 -4.46
C LEU A 126 5.25 -1.90 -5.78
N GLU A 127 6.12 -0.92 -6.00
CA GLU A 127 6.16 -0.13 -7.24
C GLU A 127 6.49 -1.02 -8.46
N SER A 128 7.46 -1.93 -8.32
CA SER A 128 7.79 -2.90 -9.36
C SER A 128 6.60 -3.79 -9.70
N PHE A 129 5.88 -4.28 -8.69
CA PHE A 129 4.68 -5.09 -8.87
C PHE A 129 3.57 -4.29 -9.57
N GLN A 130 3.28 -3.07 -9.12
CA GLN A 130 2.25 -2.21 -9.70
C GLN A 130 2.53 -1.91 -11.18
N SER A 131 3.77 -1.56 -11.52
CA SER A 131 4.19 -1.29 -12.89
C SER A 131 4.05 -2.52 -13.78
N ARG A 132 4.62 -3.66 -13.37
CA ARG A 132 4.57 -4.92 -14.14
C ARG A 132 3.15 -5.46 -14.28
N ASN A 133 2.33 -5.38 -13.24
CA ASN A 133 0.94 -5.81 -13.29
C ASN A 133 0.12 -4.94 -14.25
N SER A 134 0.29 -3.62 -14.17
CA SER A 134 -0.38 -2.67 -15.08
C SER A 134 -0.02 -2.92 -16.53
N GLU A 135 1.25 -3.19 -16.82
CA GLU A 135 1.73 -3.53 -18.17
C GLU A 135 1.14 -4.86 -18.67
N ARG A 136 1.13 -5.90 -17.82
CA ARG A 136 0.53 -7.20 -18.17
C ARG A 136 -0.94 -7.07 -18.52
N VAL A 137 -1.73 -6.42 -17.66
CA VAL A 137 -3.17 -6.20 -17.90
C VAL A 137 -3.38 -5.43 -19.20
N PHE A 138 -2.63 -4.35 -19.42
CA PHE A 138 -2.72 -3.56 -20.64
C PHE A 138 -2.41 -4.41 -21.88
N ASN A 139 -1.31 -5.17 -21.88
CA ASN A 139 -0.91 -6.02 -23.00
C ASN A 139 -1.93 -7.12 -23.27
N THR A 140 -2.50 -7.74 -22.23
CA THR A 140 -3.59 -8.72 -22.38
C THR A 140 -4.81 -8.07 -23.03
N VAL A 141 -5.24 -6.90 -22.54
CA VAL A 141 -6.39 -6.18 -23.12
C VAL A 141 -6.12 -5.84 -24.59
N MET A 142 -4.95 -5.32 -24.92
CA MET A 142 -4.59 -4.97 -26.31
C MET A 142 -4.48 -6.18 -27.22
N THR A 143 -4.14 -7.37 -26.68
CA THR A 143 -4.11 -8.62 -27.44
C THR A 143 -5.51 -9.04 -27.89
N TYR A 144 -6.51 -8.90 -27.02
CA TYR A 144 -7.88 -9.35 -27.28
C TYR A 144 -8.81 -8.24 -27.81
N MET A 145 -8.47 -6.97 -27.59
CA MET A 145 -9.24 -5.78 -27.99
C MET A 145 -8.34 -4.70 -28.60
N PRO A 146 -7.62 -4.97 -29.70
CA PRO A 146 -6.57 -4.08 -30.23
C PRO A 146 -7.07 -2.73 -30.75
N GLN A 147 -8.36 -2.60 -31.09
CA GLN A 147 -8.95 -1.35 -31.60
C GLN A 147 -9.66 -0.55 -30.50
N ASP A 148 -9.61 -1.00 -29.25
CA ASP A 148 -10.27 -0.31 -28.15
C ASP A 148 -9.41 0.84 -27.61
N PHE A 149 -9.77 2.07 -27.97
CA PHE A 149 -9.08 3.28 -27.52
C PHE A 149 -9.19 3.53 -26.00
N ARG A 150 -10.14 2.89 -25.31
CA ARG A 150 -10.33 3.07 -23.86
C ARG A 150 -9.12 2.61 -23.07
N GLY A 151 -8.43 1.54 -23.51
CA GLY A 151 -7.20 1.07 -22.88
C GLY A 151 -6.10 2.14 -22.87
N THR A 152 -5.92 2.82 -24.01
CA THR A 152 -4.95 3.92 -24.16
C THR A 152 -5.33 5.13 -23.29
N LEU A 153 -6.61 5.50 -23.25
CA LEU A 153 -7.07 6.61 -22.40
C LEU A 153 -6.84 6.35 -20.91
N ILE A 154 -7.18 5.14 -20.43
CA ILE A 154 -6.97 4.76 -19.03
C ILE A 154 -5.48 4.84 -18.66
N ARG A 155 -4.59 4.38 -19.56
CA ARG A 155 -3.14 4.47 -19.36
C ARG A 155 -2.68 5.92 -19.24
N GLN A 156 -3.11 6.80 -20.15
CA GLN A 156 -2.75 8.22 -20.12
C GLN A 156 -3.24 8.93 -18.84
N LEU A 157 -4.46 8.61 -18.39
CA LEU A 157 -5.02 9.14 -17.14
C LEU A 157 -4.18 8.71 -15.93
N LYS A 158 -3.80 7.43 -15.87
CA LYS A 158 -2.96 6.89 -14.81
C LYS A 158 -1.57 7.53 -14.80
N GLU A 159 -0.90 7.62 -15.95
CA GLU A 159 0.41 8.27 -16.10
C GLU A 159 0.38 9.77 -15.75
N ARG A 160 -0.74 10.46 -16.01
CA ARG A 160 -0.92 11.85 -15.57
C ARG A 160 -1.11 11.92 -14.05
N SER A 161 -1.94 11.05 -13.47
CA SER A 161 -2.18 11.00 -12.03
C SER A 161 -0.90 10.72 -11.24
N GLU A 162 -0.08 9.76 -11.68
CA GLU A 162 1.21 9.45 -11.04
C GLU A 162 2.17 10.65 -11.09
N ARG A 163 2.27 11.32 -12.24
CA ARG A 163 3.13 12.52 -12.39
C ARG A 163 2.69 13.67 -11.49
N ASN A 164 1.39 13.90 -11.35
CA ASN A 164 0.88 14.96 -10.48
C ASN A 164 1.24 14.67 -9.01
N LYS A 165 1.04 13.43 -8.54
CA LYS A 165 1.37 13.04 -7.16
C LYS A 165 2.88 13.09 -6.88
N GLN A 166 3.72 12.69 -7.83
CA GLN A 166 5.17 12.85 -7.71
C GLN A 166 5.64 14.30 -7.65
N ALA A 167 4.83 15.24 -8.16
CA ALA A 167 5.09 16.67 -8.05
C ALA A 167 4.59 17.26 -6.72
N GLU A 168 3.54 16.68 -6.13
CA GLU A 168 3.03 17.06 -4.80
C GLU A 168 3.93 16.57 -3.65
N ASN A 169 4.59 15.43 -3.82
CA ASN A 169 5.50 14.83 -2.83
C ASN A 169 6.98 15.28 -2.95
N LYS A 170 7.27 16.33 -3.73
CA LYS A 170 8.61 16.93 -3.90
C LYS A 170 8.68 18.30 -3.26
#